data_AF-A0A9W6SIQ2-F1
#
_entry.id   AF-A0A9W6SIQ2-F1
#
_cell.length_a   1.000
_cell.length_b   1.000
_cell.length_c   1.000
_cell.angle_alpha   90.00
_cell.angle_beta   90.00
_cell.angle_gamma   90.00
#
_symmetry.space_group_name_H-M   'P 1'
#
loop_
_entity.id
_entity.type
_entity.pdbx_description
1 polymer ?
#
loop_
_entity_poly.entity_id
_entity_poly.type
_entity_poly.pdbx_seq_one_letter_code
_entity_poly.pdbx_strand_id
1 'polypeptide(L)'
;MSGDLKATVGPGDVEGELAVVLRVENASGEPVELLNPDFGHPSPRSGWPFSTAAYRASLLMSYGYLTITVTDVDGEEVRREALETWATPILRPKVALAPGESLTVPVPVGPFYRLSPLDAYRVTVEYGDDVIKVRAEGAISG
;
A
#
# COMPACT_ATOMS: atom_id res chain seq x y z
N MET A 1 17.98 16.15 4.93
CA MET A 1 16.97 16.39 5.98
C MET A 1 15.78 15.52 5.60
N SER A 2 15.49 14.46 6.38
CA SER A 2 14.63 13.33 5.99
C SER A 2 13.39 13.18 6.90
N GLY A 3 13.07 14.18 7.71
CA GLY A 3 11.85 14.15 8.52
C GLY A 3 10.94 15.22 7.98
N ASP A 4 9.73 14.85 7.56
CA ASP A 4 8.55 15.72 7.55
C ASP A 4 7.34 15.07 6.85
N LEU A 5 7.47 13.87 6.27
CA LEU A 5 6.28 13.08 5.93
C LEU A 5 5.75 12.36 7.17
N LYS A 6 4.46 12.48 7.43
CA LYS A 6 3.75 11.69 8.45
C LYS A 6 2.91 10.63 7.77
N ALA A 7 3.08 9.38 8.17
CA ALA A 7 2.29 8.27 7.67
C ALA A 7 1.38 7.71 8.76
N THR A 8 0.16 7.38 8.38
CA THR A 8 -0.81 6.66 9.22
C THR A 8 -1.46 5.56 8.41
N VAL A 9 -1.77 4.43 9.08
CA VAL A 9 -2.46 3.30 8.48
C VAL A 9 -3.72 3.05 9.28
N GLY A 10 -4.86 2.99 8.58
CA GLY A 10 -6.15 2.67 9.17
C GLY A 10 -6.89 1.59 8.38
N PRO A 11 -7.93 0.98 8.96
CA PRO A 11 -8.75 0.02 8.25
C PRO A 11 -9.44 0.67 7.05
N GLY A 12 -9.64 -0.11 5.99
CA GLY A 12 -10.38 0.30 4.80
C GLY A 12 -11.04 -0.87 4.09
N ASP A 13 -11.88 -0.53 3.12
CA ASP A 13 -12.44 -1.45 2.15
C ASP A 13 -12.05 -0.93 0.76
N VAL A 14 -11.55 -1.83 -0.09
CA VAL A 14 -11.16 -1.47 -1.46
C VAL A 14 -11.83 -2.44 -2.41
N GLU A 15 -12.87 -1.98 -3.09
CA GLU A 15 -13.62 -2.80 -4.06
C GLU A 15 -14.17 -4.10 -3.43
N GLY A 16 -14.55 -4.06 -2.13
CA GLY A 16 -15.05 -5.21 -1.38
C GLY A 16 -13.97 -6.13 -0.81
N GLU A 17 -12.69 -5.76 -0.92
CA GLU A 17 -11.58 -6.48 -0.33
C GLU A 17 -11.16 -5.87 1.00
N LEU A 18 -10.83 -6.74 1.97
CA LEU A 18 -10.19 -6.33 3.22
C LEU A 18 -8.90 -5.57 2.91
N ALA A 19 -8.80 -4.35 3.41
CA ALA A 19 -7.72 -3.44 3.08
C ALA A 19 -7.29 -2.59 4.28
N VAL A 20 -6.15 -1.94 4.11
CA VAL A 20 -5.79 -0.75 4.88
C VAL A 20 -5.64 0.44 3.96
N VAL A 21 -5.78 1.62 4.53
CA VAL A 21 -5.53 2.89 3.86
C VAL A 21 -4.31 3.52 4.48
N LEU A 22 -3.23 3.62 3.70
CA LEU A 22 -2.07 4.41 4.07
C LEU A 22 -2.33 5.87 3.68
N ARG A 23 -2.29 6.77 4.66
CA ARG A 23 -2.31 8.21 4.43
C ARG A 23 -0.92 8.79 4.70
N VAL A 24 -0.39 9.52 3.74
CA VAL A 24 0.91 10.19 3.81
C VAL A 24 0.69 11.69 3.72
N GLU A 25 1.00 12.42 4.79
CA GLU A 25 0.86 13.87 4.89
C GLU A 25 2.22 14.55 4.78
N ASN A 26 2.31 15.61 3.98
CA ASN A 26 3.46 16.50 3.99
C ASN A 26 3.35 17.50 5.16
N ALA A 27 4.04 17.21 6.26
CA ALA A 27 4.10 18.09 7.43
C ALA A 27 5.26 19.09 7.37
N SER A 28 5.99 19.16 6.25
CA SER A 28 7.10 20.10 6.07
C SER A 28 6.60 21.49 5.72
N GLY A 29 7.52 22.46 5.74
CA GLY A 29 7.29 23.80 5.19
C GLY A 29 7.47 23.90 3.67
N GLU A 30 7.86 22.83 2.97
CA GLU A 30 8.22 22.86 1.54
C GLU A 30 7.43 21.81 0.73
N PRO A 31 7.30 21.97 -0.59
CA PRO A 31 6.73 20.92 -1.43
C PRO A 31 7.58 19.64 -1.42
N VAL A 32 6.93 18.47 -1.39
CA VAL A 32 7.59 17.16 -1.42
C VAL A 32 7.03 16.34 -2.58
N GLU A 33 7.91 15.70 -3.36
CA GLU A 33 7.50 14.78 -4.42
C GLU A 33 7.53 13.33 -3.92
N LEU A 34 6.39 12.65 -4.03
CA LEU A 34 6.22 11.25 -3.68
C LEU A 34 6.03 10.38 -4.91
N LEU A 35 6.40 9.10 -4.79
CA LEU A 35 6.01 8.09 -5.76
C LEU A 35 4.50 8.16 -6.00
N ASN A 36 4.08 7.97 -7.26
CA ASN A 36 2.67 7.92 -7.61
C ASN A 36 2.15 6.48 -7.43
N PRO A 37 1.09 6.25 -6.63
CA PRO A 37 0.56 4.92 -6.39
C PRO A 37 -0.25 4.37 -7.57
N ASP A 38 -0.58 5.21 -8.56
CA ASP A 38 -1.21 4.80 -9.81
C ASP A 38 -0.17 4.11 -10.72
N PHE A 39 0.13 2.87 -10.37
CA PHE A 39 1.21 2.09 -10.96
C PHE A 39 0.65 0.97 -11.86
N GLY A 40 0.02 1.39 -12.97
CA GLY A 40 -0.53 0.51 -13.99
C GLY A 40 -1.95 0.02 -13.70
N HIS A 41 -2.48 -0.77 -14.65
CA HIS A 41 -3.84 -1.33 -14.61
C HIS A 41 -3.87 -2.70 -15.28
N PRO A 42 -4.72 -3.62 -14.80
CA PRO A 42 -4.89 -4.91 -15.47
C PRO A 42 -5.48 -4.68 -16.87
N SER A 43 -4.93 -5.38 -17.86
CA SER A 43 -5.53 -5.41 -19.20
C SER A 43 -6.92 -6.04 -19.11
N PRO A 44 -7.92 -5.55 -19.86
CA PRO A 44 -9.25 -6.18 -19.93
C PRO A 44 -9.21 -7.66 -20.35
N ARG A 45 -8.13 -8.09 -21.02
CA ARG A 45 -7.93 -9.48 -21.47
C ARG A 45 -7.19 -10.36 -20.46
N SER A 46 -6.66 -9.79 -19.38
CA SER A 46 -5.83 -10.52 -18.41
C SER A 46 -6.61 -11.50 -17.54
N GLY A 47 -7.94 -11.34 -17.43
CA GLY A 47 -8.75 -12.14 -16.51
C GLY A 47 -8.37 -11.95 -15.04
N TRP A 48 -7.76 -10.81 -14.68
CA TRP A 48 -7.35 -10.50 -13.32
C TRP A 48 -8.54 -10.66 -12.36
N PRO A 49 -8.44 -11.54 -11.34
CA PRO A 49 -9.59 -11.92 -10.53
C PRO A 49 -9.81 -11.02 -9.30
N PHE A 50 -8.91 -10.07 -9.04
CA PHE A 50 -8.95 -9.19 -7.87
C PHE A 50 -9.25 -7.74 -8.27
N SER A 51 -9.24 -6.83 -7.29
CA SER A 51 -9.40 -5.40 -7.51
C SER A 51 -8.29 -4.79 -8.38
N THR A 52 -8.57 -3.61 -8.95
CA THR A 52 -7.52 -2.80 -9.63
C THR A 52 -6.46 -2.34 -8.63
N ALA A 53 -6.85 -2.08 -7.39
CA ALA A 53 -5.92 -1.75 -6.33
C ALA A 53 -4.98 -2.92 -5.98
N ALA A 54 -5.48 -4.15 -5.97
CA ALA A 54 -4.65 -5.33 -5.73
C ALA A 54 -3.63 -5.53 -6.86
N TYR A 55 -4.03 -5.27 -8.11
CA TYR A 55 -3.11 -5.28 -9.24
C TYR A 55 -1.97 -4.25 -9.06
N ARG A 56 -2.31 -3.01 -8.72
CA ARG A 56 -1.34 -1.94 -8.46
C ARG A 56 -0.43 -2.26 -7.27
N ALA A 57 -0.98 -2.76 -6.17
CA ALA A 57 -0.22 -3.17 -4.99
C ALA A 57 0.76 -4.30 -5.32
N SER A 58 0.34 -5.30 -6.10
CA SER A 58 1.20 -6.39 -6.57
C SER A 58 2.39 -5.86 -7.39
N LEU A 59 2.13 -4.91 -8.30
CA LEU A 59 3.20 -4.29 -9.07
C LEU A 59 4.13 -3.45 -8.18
N LEU A 60 3.59 -2.58 -7.33
CA LEU A 60 4.42 -1.80 -6.40
C LEU A 60 5.30 -2.71 -5.52
N MET A 61 4.78 -3.84 -5.04
CA MET A 61 5.55 -4.82 -4.28
C MET A 61 6.63 -5.50 -5.12
N SER A 62 6.34 -5.86 -6.37
CA SER A 62 7.30 -6.48 -7.28
C SER A 62 8.49 -5.57 -7.61
N TYR A 63 8.27 -4.25 -7.60
CA TYR A 63 9.32 -3.24 -7.79
C TYR A 63 9.94 -2.73 -6.49
N GLY A 64 9.54 -3.25 -5.32
CA GLY A 64 10.08 -2.84 -4.01
C GLY A 64 9.60 -1.47 -3.50
N TYR A 65 8.55 -0.92 -4.13
CA TYR A 65 7.95 0.36 -3.77
C TYR A 65 6.86 0.28 -2.69
N LEU A 66 6.36 -0.93 -2.45
CA LEU A 66 5.41 -1.23 -1.39
C LEU A 66 5.91 -2.49 -0.66
N THR A 67 5.86 -2.46 0.67
CA THR A 67 5.99 -3.67 1.50
C THR A 67 4.82 -3.70 2.47
N ILE A 68 4.16 -4.84 2.55
CA ILE A 68 3.08 -5.11 3.49
C ILE A 68 3.57 -6.25 4.37
N THR A 69 3.55 -6.04 5.68
CA THR A 69 3.82 -7.10 6.66
C THR A 69 2.60 -7.21 7.57
N VAL A 70 2.09 -8.43 7.73
CA VAL A 70 0.96 -8.72 8.62
C VAL A 70 1.45 -9.60 9.74
N THR A 71 1.10 -9.25 10.97
CA THR A 71 1.40 -10.03 12.17
C THR A 71 0.11 -10.32 12.92
N ASP A 72 0.00 -11.53 13.48
CA ASP A 72 -1.14 -11.93 14.29
C ASP A 72 -1.06 -11.38 15.72
N VAL A 73 -2.01 -11.79 16.58
CA VAL A 73 -2.10 -11.37 17.98
C VAL A 73 -0.93 -11.85 18.83
N ASP A 74 -0.28 -12.94 18.43
CA ASP A 74 0.90 -13.49 19.11
C ASP A 74 2.20 -12.81 18.61
N GLY A 75 2.10 -11.97 17.58
CA GLY A 75 3.20 -11.24 16.98
C GLY A 75 3.93 -12.02 15.88
N GLU A 76 3.39 -13.17 15.46
CA GLU A 76 3.97 -14.00 14.41
C GLU A 76 3.60 -13.44 13.03
N GLU A 77 4.56 -13.45 12.10
CA GLU A 77 4.34 -12.96 10.74
C GLU A 77 3.45 -13.93 9.96
N VAL A 78 2.31 -13.42 9.48
CA VAL A 78 1.42 -14.18 8.60
C VAL A 78 2.07 -14.26 7.23
N ARG A 79 2.16 -15.48 6.68
CA ARG A 79 2.76 -15.70 5.36
C ARG A 79 1.97 -14.98 4.26
N ARG A 80 2.66 -14.12 3.51
CA ARG A 80 2.14 -13.52 2.27
C ARG A 80 2.03 -14.53 1.14
N GLU A 81 0.90 -14.52 0.44
CA GLU A 81 0.68 -15.19 -0.84
C GLU A 81 1.09 -14.24 -1.98
N ALA A 82 2.08 -14.68 -2.78
CA ALA A 82 2.51 -13.89 -3.94
C ALA A 82 1.44 -13.98 -5.04
N LEU A 83 1.04 -12.83 -5.58
CA LEU A 83 0.22 -12.76 -6.78
C LEU A 83 1.12 -12.51 -7.99
N GLU A 84 1.07 -13.40 -8.98
CA GLU A 84 1.79 -13.20 -10.23
C GLU A 84 1.06 -12.20 -11.12
N THR A 85 1.64 -11.02 -11.30
CA THR A 85 1.16 -10.04 -12.28
C THR A 85 2.03 -10.04 -13.52
N TRP A 86 1.43 -10.36 -14.67
CA TRP A 86 2.06 -10.19 -15.98
C TRP A 86 1.77 -8.78 -16.49
N ALA A 87 2.75 -7.88 -16.39
CA ALA A 87 2.55 -6.47 -16.74
C ALA A 87 3.82 -5.77 -17.19
N THR A 88 3.64 -4.74 -18.02
CA THR A 88 4.59 -3.64 -18.14
C THR A 88 4.15 -2.54 -17.18
N PRO A 89 4.97 -2.16 -16.18
CA PRO A 89 4.62 -1.07 -15.28
C PRO A 89 4.45 0.23 -16.07
N ILE A 90 3.47 1.04 -15.69
CA ILE A 90 3.38 2.43 -16.15
C ILE A 90 3.71 3.29 -14.94
N LEU A 91 4.93 3.78 -14.88
CA LEU A 91 5.33 4.75 -13.87
C LEU A 91 4.78 6.12 -14.28
N ARG A 92 3.79 6.60 -13.53
CA ARG A 92 3.29 7.97 -13.66
C ARG A 92 4.27 8.95 -13.02
N PRO A 93 4.27 10.24 -13.42
CA PRO A 93 5.04 11.25 -12.73
C PRO A 93 4.75 11.26 -11.22
N LYS A 94 5.76 11.61 -10.43
CA LYS A 94 5.64 11.77 -8.97
C LYS A 94 4.50 12.74 -8.63
N VAL A 95 3.86 12.50 -7.49
CA VAL A 95 2.83 13.37 -6.93
C VAL A 95 3.53 14.43 -6.07
N ALA A 96 3.39 15.70 -6.44
CA ALA A 96 3.83 16.80 -5.59
C ALA A 96 2.78 17.05 -4.51
N LEU A 97 3.19 17.07 -3.24
CA LEU A 97 2.39 17.47 -2.10
C LEU A 97 2.85 18.82 -1.59
N ALA A 98 1.98 19.81 -1.60
CA ALA A 98 2.22 21.08 -0.90
C ALA A 98 2.21 20.87 0.63
N PRO A 99 2.75 21.83 1.42
CA PRO A 99 2.65 21.80 2.87
C PRO A 99 1.21 21.57 3.36
N GLY A 100 1.00 20.56 4.20
CA GLY A 100 -0.29 20.14 4.76
C GLY A 100 -1.13 19.23 3.86
N GLU A 101 -0.73 18.99 2.60
CA GLU A 101 -1.46 18.07 1.73
C GLU A 101 -1.21 16.60 2.09
N SER A 102 -2.11 15.73 1.66
CA SER A 102 -2.01 14.29 1.90
C SER A 102 -2.24 13.49 0.63
N LEU A 103 -1.48 12.40 0.49
CA LEU A 103 -1.71 11.32 -0.46
C LEU A 103 -2.34 10.13 0.26
N THR A 104 -3.34 9.52 -0.37
CA THR A 104 -3.96 8.29 0.10
C THR A 104 -3.57 7.14 -0.81
N VAL A 105 -3.06 6.06 -0.24
CA VAL A 105 -2.68 4.83 -0.92
C VAL A 105 -3.55 3.69 -0.38
N PRO A 106 -4.53 3.22 -1.16
CA PRO A 106 -5.29 2.01 -0.81
C PRO A 106 -4.38 0.79 -0.91
N VAL A 107 -4.38 -0.06 0.12
CA VAL A 107 -3.54 -1.25 0.22
C VAL A 107 -4.44 -2.45 0.54
N PRO A 108 -4.91 -3.17 -0.49
CA PRO A 108 -5.62 -4.43 -0.26
C PRO A 108 -4.72 -5.42 0.47
N VAL A 109 -5.28 -6.09 1.46
CA VAL A 109 -4.60 -7.11 2.28
C VAL A 109 -5.14 -8.49 1.96
N GLY A 110 -6.47 -8.62 1.82
CA GLY A 110 -7.15 -9.89 1.56
C GLY A 110 -6.60 -10.71 0.38
N PRO A 111 -6.30 -10.10 -0.78
CA PRO A 111 -5.72 -10.84 -1.91
C PRO A 111 -4.34 -11.44 -1.65
N PHE A 112 -3.59 -10.92 -0.67
CA PHE A 112 -2.21 -11.32 -0.39
C PHE A 112 -2.05 -12.13 0.88
N TYR A 113 -3.09 -12.26 1.70
CA TYR A 113 -3.03 -12.91 3.00
C TYR A 113 -4.30 -13.70 3.28
N ARG A 114 -4.15 -14.93 3.78
CA ARG A 114 -5.27 -15.67 4.36
C ARG A 114 -5.42 -15.27 5.82
N LEU A 115 -6.41 -14.42 6.08
CA LEU A 115 -6.74 -13.94 7.41
C LEU A 115 -8.04 -14.57 7.89
N SER A 116 -8.12 -14.81 9.19
CA SER A 116 -9.30 -15.33 9.87
C SER A 116 -10.22 -14.16 10.24
N PRO A 117 -11.54 -14.24 9.94
CA PRO A 117 -12.47 -13.13 10.14
C PRO A 117 -12.77 -12.78 11.60
N LEU A 118 -12.26 -13.59 12.54
CA LEU A 118 -12.47 -13.40 13.97
C LEU A 118 -11.25 -12.82 14.67
N ASP A 119 -10.11 -12.73 13.96
CA ASP A 119 -8.84 -12.36 14.54
C ASP A 119 -8.47 -10.91 14.20
N ALA A 120 -7.71 -10.30 15.11
CA ALA A 120 -7.13 -8.98 14.91
C ALA A 120 -5.70 -9.13 14.40
N TYR A 121 -5.32 -8.29 13.45
CA TYR A 121 -4.01 -8.30 12.84
C TYR A 121 -3.39 -6.91 12.89
N ARG A 122 -2.09 -6.88 13.09
CA ARG A 122 -1.29 -5.67 12.94
C ARG A 122 -0.70 -5.65 11.54
N VAL A 123 -0.87 -4.53 10.85
CA VAL A 123 -0.40 -4.34 9.48
C VAL A 123 0.61 -3.22 9.47
N THR A 124 1.82 -3.53 9.02
CA THR A 124 2.83 -2.54 8.68
C THR A 124 2.84 -2.33 7.17
N VAL A 125 2.80 -1.06 6.75
CA VAL A 125 2.95 -0.66 5.36
C VAL A 125 4.18 0.23 5.25
N GLU A 126 5.09 -0.12 4.34
CA GLU A 126 6.16 0.74 3.86
C GLU A 126 5.88 1.12 2.40
N TYR A 127 5.97 2.40 2.06
CA TYR A 127 5.67 2.91 0.73
C TYR A 127 6.65 4.01 0.32
N GLY A 128 7.09 3.96 -0.93
CA GLY A 128 7.94 4.99 -1.54
C GLY A 128 9.01 4.42 -2.45
N ASP A 129 9.86 5.27 -2.99
CA ASP A 129 10.96 4.89 -3.87
C ASP A 129 12.30 4.83 -3.11
N ASP A 130 13.41 4.83 -3.82
CA ASP A 130 14.76 4.84 -3.25
C ASP A 130 15.17 6.20 -2.66
N VAL A 131 14.44 7.27 -2.99
CA VAL A 131 14.72 8.63 -2.51
C VAL A 131 13.92 8.94 -1.25
N ILE A 132 12.64 8.58 -1.24
CA ILE A 132 11.73 8.88 -0.13
C ILE A 132 10.83 7.69 0.18
N LYS A 133 10.84 7.27 1.44
CA LYS A 133 9.97 6.21 1.96
C LYS A 133 9.29 6.64 3.25
N VAL A 134 8.09 6.13 3.43
CA VAL A 134 7.34 6.24 4.66
C VAL A 134 6.95 4.86 5.16
N ARG A 135 6.83 4.74 6.48
CA ARG A 135 6.38 3.52 7.15
C ARG A 135 5.35 3.89 8.19
N ALA A 136 4.27 3.12 8.24
CA ALA A 136 3.26 3.24 9.26
C ALA A 136 2.70 1.87 9.64
N GLU A 137 2.18 1.79 10.85
CA GLU A 137 1.57 0.61 11.42
C GLU A 137 0.14 0.93 11.81
N GLY A 138 -0.76 -0.02 11.57
CA GLY A 138 -2.16 0.03 11.98
C GLY A 138 -2.68 -1.35 12.32
N ALA A 139 -3.97 -1.44 12.61
CA ALA A 139 -4.64 -2.71 12.90
C ALA A 139 -5.87 -2.90 12.02
N ILE A 140 -6.15 -4.15 11.70
CA ILE A 140 -7.38 -4.59 11.02
C ILE A 140 -7.98 -5.79 11.73
N SER A 141 -9.24 -6.07 11.46
CA SER A 141 -9.88 -7.36 11.74
C SER A 141 -10.01 -8.10 10.42
N GLY A 142 -9.82 -9.42 10.43
CA GLY A 142 -9.90 -10.25 9.23
C GLY A 142 -11.29 -10.34 8.61
#